data_AF-A0A6B3GN30-F1
#
_entry.id   AF-A0A6B3GN30-F1
#
_cell.length_a   1.000
_cell.length_b   1.000
_cell.length_c   1.000
_cell.angle_alpha   90.00
_cell.angle_beta   90.00
_cell.angle_gamma   90.00
#
_symmetry.space_group_name_H-M   'P 1'
#
loop_
_entity.id
_entity.type
_entity.pdbx_description
1 polymer ?
#
loop_
_entity_poly.entity_id
_entity_poly.type
_entity_poly.pdbx_seq_one_letter_code
_entity_poly.pdbx_strand_id
1 'polypeptide(L)' 'MGEGGTALPWHVIRQEVNGNRYRVAACATRAEAQKVVESLGARGAEQRYWVERQSA' A
#
# COMPACT_ATOMS: atom_id res chain seq x y z
N MET A 1 -8.63 2.15 26.86
CA MET A 1 -9.31 2.89 25.77
C MET A 1 -8.98 2.21 24.45
N GLY A 2 -9.93 1.43 23.90
CA GLY A 2 -10.13 1.22 22.47
C GLY A 2 -9.01 0.65 21.58
N GLU A 3 -8.35 -0.45 21.94
CA GLU A 3 -7.60 -1.28 20.97
C GLU A 3 -8.56 -2.13 20.13
N GLY A 4 -9.47 -1.46 19.43
CA GLY A 4 -10.47 -2.05 18.54
C GLY A 4 -10.34 -1.54 17.10
N GLY A 5 -9.23 -0.89 16.77
CA GLY A 5 -8.89 -0.57 15.38
C GLY A 5 -7.98 -1.66 14.85
N THR A 6 -8.51 -2.54 13.99
CA THR A 6 -7.72 -3.52 13.22
C THR A 6 -6.44 -2.85 12.76
N ALA A 7 -5.29 -3.19 13.35
CA ALA A 7 -4.03 -2.73 12.82
C ALA A 7 -4.02 -3.16 11.36
N LEU A 8 -3.87 -2.20 10.46
CA LEU A 8 -3.75 -2.45 9.03
C LEU A 8 -2.24 -2.44 8.74
N PRO A 9 -1.49 -3.51 9.05
CA PRO A 9 -0.04 -3.47 8.93
C PRO A 9 0.39 -3.38 7.47
N TRP A 10 -0.48 -3.62 6.48
CA TRP A 10 -0.10 -3.64 5.07
C TRP A 10 -0.49 -2.34 4.38
N HIS A 11 0.48 -1.56 3.97
CA HIS A 11 0.27 -0.29 3.28
C HIS A 11 0.76 -0.41 1.83
N VAL A 12 0.00 0.15 0.90
CA VAL A 12 0.42 0.28 -0.49
C VAL A 12 1.01 1.66 -0.69
N ILE A 13 2.30 1.71 -1.02
CA ILE A 13 3.03 2.94 -1.24
C ILE A 13 3.31 3.09 -2.74
N ARG A 14 3.05 4.28 -3.26
CA ARG A 14 3.46 4.71 -4.60
C ARG A 14 4.62 5.68 -4.47
N GLN A 15 5.72 5.42 -5.17
CA GLN A 15 6.79 6.39 -5.35
C GLN A 15 6.70 7.00 -6.74
N GLU A 16 6.67 8.33 -6.80
CA GLU A 16 6.75 9.04 -8.06
C GLU A 16 8.22 9.31 -8.44
N VAL A 17 8.46 9.63 -9.71
CA VAL A 17 9.80 9.97 -10.22
C VAL A 17 10.41 11.18 -9.51
N ASN A 18 9.57 12.04 -8.94
CA ASN A 18 9.96 13.18 -8.09
C ASN A 18 10.48 12.78 -6.70
N GLY A 19 10.45 11.50 -6.32
CA GLY A 19 10.84 11.04 -4.99
C GLY A 19 9.73 11.13 -3.94
N ASN A 20 8.59 11.73 -4.27
CA ASN A 20 7.43 11.78 -3.39
C ASN A 20 6.84 10.38 -3.21
N ARG A 21 6.59 10.01 -1.96
CA ARG A 21 5.99 8.73 -1.58
C ARG A 21 4.62 8.97 -0.98
N TYR A 22 3.61 8.35 -1.56
CA TYR A 22 2.24 8.47 -1.10
C TYR A 22 1.68 7.11 -0.72
N ARG A 23 0.98 7.06 0.42
CA ARG A 23 0.15 5.92 0.79
C ARG A 23 -1.12 5.95 -0.05
N VAL A 24 -1.31 4.93 -0.86
CA VAL A 24 -2.50 4.77 -1.71
C VAL A 24 -3.59 3.99 -0.99
N ALA A 25 -3.23 2.97 -0.22
CA ALA A 25 -4.19 2.15 0.53
C ALA A 25 -3.56 1.56 1.81
N ALA A 26 -4.39 1.21 2.79
CA ALA A 26 -4.00 0.36 3.91
C ALA A 26 -4.96 -0.82 4.01
N CYS A 27 -4.42 -1.99 4.29
CA CYS A 27 -5.09 -3.28 4.27
C CYS A 27 -4.71 -4.11 5.49
N ALA A 28 -5.65 -4.97 5.90
CA ALA A 28 -5.44 -5.90 7.00
C ALA A 28 -4.54 -7.09 6.59
N THR A 29 -4.55 -7.44 5.30
CA THR A 29 -3.79 -8.58 4.77
C THR A 29 -2.92 -8.17 3.58
N ARG A 30 -1.84 -8.94 3.37
CA ARG A 30 -0.95 -8.76 2.23
C ARG A 30 -1.64 -8.97 0.89
N ALA A 31 -2.56 -9.95 0.81
CA ALA A 31 -3.26 -10.31 -0.43
C ALA A 31 -4.10 -9.13 -0.95
N GLU A 32 -4.81 -8.45 -0.07
CA GLU A 32 -5.56 -7.24 -0.41
C GLU A 32 -4.63 -6.14 -0.93
N ALA A 33 -3.51 -5.90 -0.23
CA ALA A 33 -2.53 -4.90 -0.66
C ALA A 33 -1.88 -5.25 -2.02
N GLN A 34 -1.58 -6.53 -2.27
CA GLN A 34 -1.04 -6.97 -3.56
C GLN A 34 -2.05 -6.81 -4.69
N LYS A 35 -3.33 -7.13 -4.46
CA LYS A 35 -4.38 -6.95 -5.45
C LYS A 35 -4.54 -5.47 -5.84
N VAL A 36 -4.39 -4.57 -4.87
CA VAL A 36 -4.37 -3.12 -5.13
C VAL A 36 -3.16 -2.73 -5.97
N VAL A 37 -1.95 -3.21 -5.65
CA VAL A 37 -0.74 -2.97 -6.46
C VAL A 37 -0.90 -3.51 -7.87
N GLU A 38 -1.45 -4.70 -8.05
CA GLU A 38 -1.69 -5.32 -9.36
C GLU A 38 -2.72 -4.55 -10.20
N SER A 39 -3.82 -4.14 -9.56
CA SER A 39 -4.89 -3.34 -10.19
C SER A 39 -4.43 -1.93 -10.56
N LEU A 40 -3.57 -1.32 -9.73
CA LEU A 40 -2.95 -0.03 -10.03
C LEU A 40 -1.88 -0.21 -11.11
N GLY A 41 -1.06 -1.27 -10.99
CA GLY A 41 -0.02 -1.79 -11.90
C GLY A 41 -0.42 -1.84 -13.37
N ALA A 42 -1.65 -2.24 -13.63
CA ALA A 42 -2.19 -2.39 -14.97
C ALA A 42 -2.52 -1.05 -15.68
N ARG A 43 -2.55 0.09 -14.96
CA ARG A 43 -3.07 1.38 -15.47
C ARG A 43 -2.04 2.38 -15.99
N GLY A 44 -0.75 2.05 -16.05
CA GLY A 44 0.28 3.01 -16.51
C GLY A 44 1.70 2.44 -16.52
N ALA A 45 2.55 2.94 -17.41
CA ALA A 45 3.88 2.38 -17.72
C ALA A 45 4.99 2.71 -16.70
N GLU A 46 4.71 3.46 -15.63
CA GLU A 46 5.72 3.95 -14.68
C GLU A 46 5.39 3.57 -13.22
N GLN A 47 5.23 2.27 -12.96
CA GLN A 47 4.68 1.77 -11.70
C GLN A 47 5.79 1.45 -10.69
N ARG A 48 6.05 2.37 -9.77
CA ARG A 48 6.79 2.10 -8.53
C ARG A 48 5.82 1.97 -7.37
N TYR A 49 4.99 0.92 -7.43
CA TYR A 49 4.06 0.57 -6.35
C TYR A 49 4.62 -0.63 -5.61
N TRP A 50 4.69 -0.56 -4.29
CA TRP A 50 5.09 -1.69 -3.46
C TRP A 50 4.23 -1.79 -2.21
N VAL A 51 4.16 -3.01 -1.69
CA VAL A 51 3.50 -3.31 -0.44
C VAL A 51 4.52 -3.21 0.69
N GLU A 52 4.25 -2.36 1.66
CA GLU A 52 5.05 -2.18 2.87
C GLU A 52 4.31 -2.72 4.08
N ARG A 53 5.00 -3.47 4.94
CA ARG A 53 4.46 -3.87 6.24
C ARG A 53 4.91 -2.88 7.31
N GLN A 54 4.01 -2.06 7.82
CA GLN A 54 4.26 -1.29 9.02
C GLN A 54 4.30 -2.26 10.20
N SER A 55 5.50 -2.51 10.72
CA SER A 55 5.66 -3.20 11.99
C SER A 55 5.38 -2.16 13.08
N ALA A 56 4.41 -2.44 13.95
CA ALA A 56 4.12 -1.63 15.12
C ALA A 56 5.28 -1.67 16.11
#